data_AF-R8N680-F1
#
_entry.id   AF-R8N680-F1
#
_cell.length_a   1.000
_cell.length_b   1.000
_cell.length_c   1.000
_cell.angle_alpha   90.00
_cell.angle_beta   90.00
_cell.angle_gamma   90.00
#
_symmetry.space_group_name_H-M   'P 1'
#
loop_
_entity.id
_entity.type
_entity.pdbx_description
1 polymer ?
#
loop_
_entity_poly.entity_id
_entity_poly.type
_entity_poly.pdbx_seq_one_letter_code
_entity_poly.pdbx_strand_id
1 'polypeptide(L)'
;MVGDILKNLVIGLIALVLIVAGGFYIKKYQETVETTGDVQEVKWDVKNKKGNEKADISFQLLNKMNNEVRGVNDQIRAVIVDGNLKNIQQTKPIFAGNGSYKLSSDVVKGEEYTIFLYEDENKSVESFAKKDFGEEKKEKNKDKNKDKNKKKLPVDTVLTKNIGEHQVSLLFGALHPNEAVTLTFQFQAKKGEKMKLNSGRGEVDSLYIVDETREHFLYAIPVDTDEQLQYRITFPEEGTYKIWGDFYINGKKYAKEFSIQVQKRKNS
;
A
#
# COMPACT_ATOMS: atom_id res chain seq x y z
N MET A 1 38.05 -58.81 22.01
CA MET A 1 36.59 -58.61 22.06
C MET A 1 36.16 -57.32 22.76
N VAL A 2 36.83 -56.85 23.83
CA VAL A 2 36.42 -55.61 24.56
C VAL A 2 36.72 -54.30 23.79
N GLY A 3 37.80 -54.26 22.99
CA GLY A 3 38.21 -53.07 22.25
C GLY A 3 37.26 -52.64 21.11
N ASP A 4 36.66 -53.59 20.39
CA ASP A 4 35.71 -53.30 19.32
C ASP A 4 34.35 -52.83 19.86
N ILE A 5 33.93 -53.36 21.01
CA ILE A 5 32.70 -52.93 21.69
C ILE A 5 32.83 -51.47 22.15
N LEU A 6 33.99 -51.08 22.70
CA LEU A 6 34.23 -49.71 23.15
C LEU A 6 34.31 -48.72 21.98
N LYS A 7 34.92 -49.11 20.86
CA LYS A 7 34.93 -48.29 19.62
C LYS A 7 33.53 -48.08 19.06
N ASN A 8 32.73 -49.14 18.96
CA ASN A 8 31.36 -49.06 18.45
C ASN A 8 30.46 -48.21 19.36
N LEU A 9 30.68 -48.27 20.69
CA LEU A 9 29.99 -47.41 21.65
C LEU A 9 30.34 -45.92 21.44
N VAL A 10 31.63 -45.60 21.26
CA VAL A 10 32.09 -44.22 21.03
C VAL A 10 31.57 -43.66 19.71
N ILE A 11 31.58 -44.46 18.64
CA ILE A 11 31.04 -44.05 17.33
C ILE A 11 29.53 -43.80 17.43
N GLY A 12 28.79 -44.67 18.12
CA GLY A 12 27.35 -44.48 18.36
C GLY A 12 27.04 -43.20 19.15
N LEU A 13 27.87 -42.87 20.13
CA LEU A 13 27.68 -41.67 20.96
C LEU A 13 28.00 -40.38 20.19
N ILE A 14 29.04 -40.38 19.34
CA ILE A 14 29.35 -39.25 18.45
C ILE A 14 28.23 -39.05 17.41
N ALA A 15 27.74 -40.13 16.81
CA ALA A 15 26.63 -40.07 15.86
C ALA A 15 25.37 -39.50 16.52
N LEU A 16 25.05 -39.93 17.75
CA LEU A 16 23.92 -39.41 18.51
C LEU A 16 24.07 -37.91 18.79
N VAL A 17 25.26 -37.45 19.19
CA VAL A 17 25.53 -36.02 19.43
C VAL A 17 25.39 -35.21 18.14
N LEU A 18 25.87 -35.71 16.99
CA LEU A 18 25.70 -35.03 15.71
C LEU A 18 24.24 -35.00 15.23
N ILE A 19 23.46 -36.05 15.50
CA ILE A 19 22.02 -36.08 15.18
C ILE A 19 21.25 -35.12 16.09
N VAL A 20 21.56 -35.08 17.38
CA VAL A 20 20.92 -34.16 18.33
C VAL A 20 21.33 -32.71 18.04
N ALA A 21 22.61 -32.44 17.81
CA ALA A 21 23.10 -31.11 17.43
C ALA A 21 22.54 -30.68 16.07
N GLY A 22 22.50 -31.58 15.09
CA GLY A 22 21.88 -31.34 13.79
C GLY A 22 20.37 -31.09 13.90
N GLY A 23 19.65 -31.84 14.72
CA GLY A 23 18.22 -31.62 15.00
C GLY A 23 17.95 -30.31 15.74
N PHE A 24 18.82 -29.93 16.68
CA PHE A 24 18.75 -28.63 17.36
C PHE A 24 19.10 -27.47 16.42
N TYR A 25 20.05 -27.68 15.51
CA TYR A 25 20.41 -26.74 14.46
C TYR A 25 19.24 -26.54 13.49
N ILE A 26 18.64 -27.62 12.99
CA ILE A 26 17.46 -27.57 12.11
C ILE A 26 16.26 -26.92 12.83
N LYS A 27 16.04 -27.18 14.12
CA LYS A 27 14.97 -26.54 14.90
C LYS A 27 15.22 -25.05 15.16
N LYS A 28 16.49 -24.64 15.37
CA LYS A 28 16.88 -23.24 15.52
C LYS A 28 16.76 -22.46 14.20
N TYR A 29 16.91 -23.15 13.07
CA TYR A 29 16.79 -22.61 11.71
C TYR A 29 15.57 -23.15 10.96
N GLN A 30 14.52 -23.59 11.69
CA GLN A 30 13.20 -23.67 11.07
C GLN A 30 12.83 -22.21 10.78
N GLU A 31 13.10 -21.79 9.55
CA GLU A 31 12.73 -20.50 9.01
C GLU A 31 11.22 -20.39 9.18
N THR A 32 10.81 -19.69 10.23
CA THR A 32 9.48 -19.11 10.26
C THR A 32 9.46 -18.14 9.09
N VAL A 33 8.64 -18.45 8.09
CA VAL A 33 8.48 -17.57 6.93
C VAL A 33 7.88 -16.28 7.47
N GLU A 34 8.71 -15.24 7.59
CA GLU A 34 8.26 -13.93 8.03
C GLU A 34 7.37 -13.30 6.96
N THR A 35 6.33 -12.61 7.42
CA THR A 35 5.32 -11.97 6.58
C THR A 35 5.26 -10.47 6.88
N THR A 36 4.59 -9.69 6.02
CA THR A 36 4.34 -8.27 6.33
C THR A 36 3.52 -8.08 7.61
N GLY A 37 2.69 -9.07 7.99
CA GLY A 37 1.95 -9.08 9.25
C GLY A 37 2.82 -9.13 10.51
N ASP A 38 4.08 -9.54 10.39
CA ASP A 38 5.05 -9.53 11.49
C ASP A 38 5.68 -8.14 11.70
N VAL A 39 5.49 -7.20 10.77
CA VAL A 39 5.97 -5.82 10.89
C VAL A 39 5.19 -5.09 11.98
N GLN A 40 5.93 -4.40 12.84
CA GLN A 40 5.38 -3.67 13.99
C GLN A 40 5.96 -2.28 14.10
N GLU A 41 7.21 -2.10 13.66
CA GLU A 41 7.86 -0.81 13.59
C GLU A 41 8.52 -0.65 12.22
N VAL A 42 8.44 0.56 11.68
CA VAL A 42 9.20 0.97 10.49
C VAL A 42 10.08 2.15 10.87
N LYS A 43 11.41 1.95 10.80
CA LYS A 43 12.38 3.03 11.01
C LYS A 43 12.65 3.72 9.69
N TRP A 44 12.42 5.03 9.65
CA TRP A 44 12.52 5.83 8.43
C TRP A 44 13.78 6.73 8.44
N ASP A 45 14.47 6.79 7.29
CA ASP A 45 15.50 7.79 6.99
C ASP A 45 15.14 8.46 5.66
N VAL A 46 14.67 9.69 5.72
CA VAL A 46 14.25 10.48 4.56
C VAL A 46 15.22 11.64 4.37
N LYS A 47 15.94 11.63 3.25
CA LYS A 47 16.90 12.67 2.89
C LYS A 47 16.36 13.48 1.73
N ASN A 48 15.92 14.70 2.05
CA ASN A 48 15.57 15.70 1.06
C ASN A 48 16.77 16.65 0.88
N LYS A 49 17.59 16.42 -0.17
CA LYS A 49 18.76 17.28 -0.40
C LYS A 49 18.28 18.67 -0.81
N LYS A 50 18.69 19.69 -0.06
CA LYS A 50 18.38 21.10 -0.35
C LYS A 50 18.70 21.42 -1.82
N GLY A 51 17.67 21.69 -2.62
CA GLY A 51 17.80 22.05 -4.04
C GLY A 51 17.58 20.91 -5.04
N ASN A 52 17.38 19.67 -4.58
CA ASN A 52 17.01 18.56 -5.46
C ASN A 52 15.49 18.43 -5.59
N GLU A 53 15.03 18.12 -6.79
CA GLU A 53 13.65 17.70 -7.08
C GLU A 53 13.42 16.21 -6.77
N LYS A 54 14.25 15.63 -5.89
CA LYS A 54 14.23 14.21 -5.53
C LYS A 54 14.43 14.00 -4.04
N ALA A 55 13.62 13.12 -3.46
CA ALA A 55 13.78 12.63 -2.10
C ALA A 55 14.35 11.20 -2.13
N ASP A 56 15.47 10.99 -1.43
CA ASP A 56 16.03 9.67 -1.17
C ASP A 56 15.38 9.12 0.12
N ILE A 57 14.62 8.04 0.00
CA ILE A 57 13.86 7.45 1.11
C ILE A 57 14.42 6.06 1.41
N SER A 58 14.78 5.83 2.66
CA SER A 58 15.17 4.52 3.18
C SER A 58 14.28 4.16 4.37
N PHE A 59 13.98 2.87 4.52
CA PHE A 59 13.25 2.38 5.68
C PHE A 59 13.69 0.97 6.06
N GLN A 60 13.55 0.62 7.34
CA GLN A 60 13.84 -0.70 7.89
C GLN A 60 12.61 -1.26 8.60
N LEU A 61 12.28 -2.52 8.32
CA LEU A 61 11.12 -3.22 8.89
C LEU A 61 11.54 -4.05 10.08
N LEU A 62 10.82 -3.90 11.19
CA LEU A 62 11.13 -4.56 12.46
C LEU A 62 9.88 -5.20 13.06
N ASN A 63 10.05 -6.37 13.66
CA ASN A 63 9.00 -7.08 14.40
C ASN A 63 8.94 -6.65 15.87
N LYS A 64 8.03 -7.26 16.66
CA LYS A 64 7.84 -6.93 18.09
C LYS A 64 9.10 -7.08 18.94
N MET A 65 10.03 -7.94 18.53
CA MET A 65 11.29 -8.18 19.22
C MET A 65 12.41 -7.26 18.73
N ASN A 66 12.09 -6.26 17.88
CA ASN A 66 13.05 -5.38 17.22
C ASN A 66 14.06 -6.16 16.35
N ASN A 67 13.67 -7.35 15.89
CA ASN A 67 14.40 -8.10 14.87
C ASN A 67 13.91 -7.66 13.47
N GLU A 68 14.80 -7.76 12.49
CA GLU A 68 14.52 -7.42 11.10
C GLU A 68 13.52 -8.38 10.48
N VAL A 69 12.48 -7.83 9.84
CA VAL A 69 11.58 -8.61 8.98
C VAL A 69 12.21 -8.74 7.60
N ARG A 70 12.36 -9.97 7.11
CA ARG A 70 13.04 -10.32 5.85
C ARG A 70 12.13 -11.17 4.97
N GLY A 71 12.51 -11.37 3.70
CA GLY A 71 11.77 -12.23 2.77
C GLY A 71 10.52 -11.61 2.12
N VAL A 72 10.03 -10.48 2.62
CA VAL A 72 8.80 -9.81 2.16
C VAL A 72 8.99 -8.86 0.96
N ASN A 73 10.15 -8.93 0.29
CA ASN A 73 10.60 -7.93 -0.70
C ASN A 73 9.65 -7.77 -1.90
N ASP A 74 9.05 -8.87 -2.35
CA ASP A 74 8.19 -8.87 -3.53
C ASP A 74 6.76 -8.43 -3.23
N GLN A 75 6.37 -8.48 -1.95
CA GLN A 75 5.05 -8.11 -1.45
C GLN A 75 4.92 -6.61 -1.17
N ILE A 76 6.01 -5.90 -0.90
CA ILE A 76 5.91 -4.50 -0.47
C ILE A 76 5.85 -3.55 -1.67
N ARG A 77 4.93 -2.60 -1.57
CA ARG A 77 4.86 -1.42 -2.43
C ARG A 77 4.84 -0.16 -1.59
N ALA A 78 5.35 0.91 -2.18
CA ALA A 78 5.26 2.24 -1.62
C ALA A 78 4.36 3.10 -2.52
N VAL A 79 3.57 3.95 -1.90
CA VAL A 79 2.81 4.98 -2.58
C VAL A 79 3.06 6.32 -1.90
N ILE A 80 3.30 7.35 -2.70
CA ILE A 80 3.63 8.69 -2.24
C ILE A 80 2.56 9.63 -2.79
N VAL A 81 1.95 10.41 -1.91
CA VAL A 81 0.99 11.45 -2.27
C VAL A 81 1.49 12.81 -1.82
N ASP A 82 1.16 13.84 -2.59
CA ASP A 82 1.40 15.22 -2.18
C ASP A 82 0.33 15.72 -1.20
N GLY A 83 0.66 16.77 -0.45
CA GLY A 83 -0.16 17.25 0.66
C GLY A 83 -1.52 17.82 0.26
N ASN A 84 -1.74 18.04 -1.03
CA ASN A 84 -3.01 18.49 -1.60
C ASN A 84 -3.76 17.39 -2.37
N LEU A 85 -3.25 16.14 -2.35
CA LEU A 85 -3.82 14.96 -3.01
C LEU A 85 -4.10 15.18 -4.50
N LYS A 86 -3.20 15.88 -5.19
CA LYS A 86 -3.25 16.04 -6.65
C LYS A 86 -2.43 14.98 -7.37
N ASN A 87 -1.34 14.55 -6.76
CA ASN A 87 -0.39 13.64 -7.39
C ASN A 87 -0.19 12.41 -6.53
N ILE A 88 -0.08 11.27 -7.20
CA ILE A 88 0.23 9.98 -6.60
C ILE A 88 1.35 9.30 -7.39
N GLN A 89 2.30 8.70 -6.69
CA GLN A 89 3.41 7.95 -7.27
C GLN A 89 3.50 6.60 -6.57
N GLN A 90 3.35 5.51 -7.33
CA GLN A 90 3.56 4.16 -6.84
C GLN A 90 4.96 3.68 -7.24
N THR A 91 5.65 2.98 -6.35
CA THR A 91 6.96 2.40 -6.64
C THR A 91 7.18 1.11 -5.87
N LYS A 92 7.97 0.19 -6.44
CA LYS A 92 8.48 -0.99 -5.74
C LYS A 92 9.81 -0.61 -5.06
N PRO A 93 9.89 -0.62 -3.72
CA PRO A 93 11.14 -0.37 -3.01
C PRO A 93 12.21 -1.42 -3.37
N ILE A 94 13.48 -1.00 -3.42
CA ILE A 94 14.62 -1.87 -3.69
C ILE A 94 15.16 -2.36 -2.35
N PHE A 95 15.22 -3.69 -2.16
CA PHE A 95 15.82 -4.30 -0.97
C PHE A 95 17.34 -4.00 -0.91
N ALA A 96 17.79 -3.51 0.24
CA ALA A 96 19.17 -3.08 0.48
C ALA A 96 19.91 -3.97 1.51
N GLY A 97 19.30 -5.10 1.92
CA GLY A 97 19.83 -5.98 2.96
C GLY A 97 19.35 -5.62 4.36
N ASN A 98 19.48 -6.55 5.30
CA ASN A 98 19.17 -6.34 6.73
C ASN A 98 17.78 -5.73 7.02
N GLY A 99 16.74 -6.24 6.35
CA GLY A 99 15.36 -5.73 6.45
C GLY A 99 15.19 -4.28 5.97
N SER A 100 16.18 -3.72 5.26
CA SER A 100 16.19 -2.34 4.81
C SER A 100 15.87 -2.21 3.33
N TYR A 101 15.21 -1.12 2.97
CA TYR A 101 14.73 -0.82 1.62
C TYR A 101 15.06 0.62 1.25
N LYS A 102 15.17 0.87 -0.06
CA LYS A 102 15.45 2.19 -0.63
C LYS A 102 14.57 2.48 -1.84
N LEU A 103 14.19 3.74 -1.99
CA LEU A 103 13.55 4.27 -3.18
C LEU A 103 13.88 5.76 -3.35
N SER A 104 13.72 6.25 -4.57
CA SER A 104 13.78 7.68 -4.90
C SER A 104 12.43 8.09 -5.47
N SER A 105 11.97 9.28 -5.13
CA SER A 105 10.74 9.85 -5.67
C SER A 105 10.96 11.31 -6.06
N ASP A 106 10.30 11.73 -7.13
CA ASP A 106 10.32 13.11 -7.59
C ASP A 106 9.44 13.96 -6.66
N VAL A 107 10.02 15.05 -6.16
CA VAL A 107 9.38 15.96 -5.20
C VAL A 107 9.57 17.40 -5.61
N VAL A 108 8.57 18.21 -5.29
CA VAL A 108 8.59 19.65 -5.51
C VAL A 108 8.99 20.32 -4.20
N LYS A 109 9.95 21.25 -4.30
CA LYS A 109 10.42 22.01 -3.14
C LYS A 109 9.28 22.81 -2.51
N GLY A 110 9.16 22.73 -1.19
CA GLY A 110 8.14 23.46 -0.43
C GLY A 110 6.75 22.83 -0.52
N GLU A 111 6.64 21.60 -0.99
CA GLU A 111 5.43 20.78 -0.84
C GLU A 111 5.63 19.75 0.28
N GLU A 112 4.51 19.35 0.87
CA GLU A 112 4.44 18.24 1.80
C GLU A 112 4.09 16.96 1.07
N TYR A 113 4.55 15.84 1.61
CA TYR A 113 4.30 14.51 1.08
C TYR A 113 4.02 13.53 2.21
N THR A 114 3.29 12.48 1.89
CA THR A 114 3.13 11.31 2.76
C THR A 114 3.46 10.07 1.95
N ILE A 115 4.35 9.22 2.48
CA ILE A 115 4.60 7.88 1.95
C ILE A 115 3.79 6.87 2.78
N PHE A 116 3.18 5.91 2.10
CA PHE A 116 2.54 4.74 2.70
C PHE A 116 3.21 3.47 2.17
N LEU A 117 3.32 2.46 3.04
CA LEU A 117 3.70 1.10 2.67
C LEU A 117 2.49 0.19 2.77
N TYR A 118 2.31 -0.66 1.77
CA TYR A 118 1.23 -1.62 1.72
C TYR A 118 1.70 -2.93 1.08
N GLU A 119 0.89 -3.96 1.28
CA GLU A 119 1.12 -5.30 0.76
C GLU A 119 0.38 -5.53 -0.57
N ASP A 120 1.10 -5.87 -1.62
CA ASP A 120 0.61 -6.19 -2.95
C ASP A 120 0.52 -7.71 -3.12
N GLU A 121 -0.51 -8.30 -2.49
CA GLU A 121 -0.78 -9.75 -2.49
C GLU A 121 -2.04 -10.12 -3.29
N ASN A 122 -2.33 -9.42 -4.39
CA ASN A 122 -3.55 -9.64 -5.17
C ASN A 122 -4.81 -9.65 -4.28
N LYS A 123 -4.86 -8.76 -3.30
CA LYS A 123 -5.99 -8.54 -2.39
C LYS A 123 -6.07 -7.06 -2.04
N SER A 124 -7.25 -6.58 -1.70
CA SER A 124 -7.41 -5.23 -1.18
C SER A 124 -6.85 -5.15 0.24
N VAL A 125 -6.07 -4.10 0.53
CA VAL A 125 -5.38 -3.90 1.80
C VAL A 125 -5.39 -2.43 2.22
N GLU A 126 -5.26 -2.20 3.52
CA GLU A 126 -4.85 -0.91 4.08
C GLU A 126 -3.32 -0.86 4.20
N SER A 127 -2.74 0.33 4.18
CA SER A 127 -1.33 0.52 4.50
C SER A 127 -1.01 0.07 5.94
N PHE A 128 0.16 -0.55 6.12
CA PHE A 128 0.64 -0.95 7.45
C PHE A 128 1.61 0.06 8.07
N ALA A 129 2.10 1.01 7.27
CA ALA A 129 3.00 2.06 7.74
C ALA A 129 2.87 3.33 6.90
N LYS A 130 3.13 4.47 7.54
CA LYS A 130 3.21 5.77 6.86
C LYS A 130 4.28 6.68 7.44
N LYS A 131 4.69 7.67 6.66
CA LYS A 131 5.58 8.74 7.12
C LYS A 131 5.34 10.03 6.33
N ASP A 132 5.17 11.14 7.06
CA ASP A 132 5.16 12.47 6.45
C ASP A 132 6.59 12.98 6.26
N PHE A 133 6.80 13.70 5.15
CA PHE A 133 8.07 14.35 4.83
C PHE A 133 7.85 15.56 3.90
N GLY A 134 8.92 16.29 3.61
CA GLY A 134 8.85 17.55 2.85
C GLY A 134 8.79 18.78 3.76
N GLU A 135 8.40 19.91 3.18
CA GLU A 135 8.30 21.19 3.89
C GLU A 135 6.88 21.73 3.77
N GLU A 136 6.25 22.04 4.90
CA GLU A 136 4.99 22.78 4.91
C GLU A 136 5.21 24.16 4.29
N LYS A 137 4.36 24.57 3.34
CA LYS A 137 4.32 25.98 2.92
C LYS A 137 4.00 26.81 4.16
N LYS A 138 5.01 27.48 4.71
CA LYS A 138 4.81 28.54 5.68
C LYS A 138 4.08 29.68 4.97
N GLU A 139 2.76 29.63 4.98
CA GLU A 139 1.95 30.81 4.71
C GLU A 139 2.46 31.93 5.62
N LYS A 140 2.87 33.04 5.01
CA LYS A 140 3.49 34.20 5.69
C LYS A 140 2.51 34.99 6.57
N ASN A 141 1.43 34.38 7.06
CA ASN A 141 0.54 35.01 8.03
C ASN A 141 0.53 34.20 9.33
N LYS A 142 1.20 34.76 10.34
CA LYS A 142 1.07 34.38 11.74
C LYS A 142 -0.36 34.67 12.19
N ASP A 143 -1.23 33.69 12.16
CA ASP A 143 -2.35 33.62 13.09
C ASP A 143 -2.30 32.30 13.84
N LYS A 144 -2.26 32.40 15.17
CA LYS A 144 -2.19 31.29 16.13
C LYS A 144 -3.54 30.58 16.28
N ASN A 145 -4.14 30.19 15.16
CA ASN A 145 -5.42 29.44 15.09
C ASN A 145 -5.41 28.50 13.89
N LYS A 146 -4.31 27.75 13.74
CA LYS A 146 -3.83 27.15 12.49
C LYS A 146 -4.30 25.70 12.26
N ASP A 147 -5.53 25.37 12.67
CA ASP A 147 -6.18 24.10 12.29
C ASP A 147 -7.28 24.29 11.22
N LYS A 148 -7.62 25.53 10.84
CA LYS A 148 -8.84 25.82 10.07
C LYS A 148 -8.64 26.19 8.60
N ASN A 149 -7.41 26.17 8.07
CA ASN A 149 -7.16 26.63 6.70
C ASN A 149 -6.40 25.64 5.80
N LYS A 150 -6.42 24.34 6.12
CA LYS A 150 -6.17 23.33 5.08
C LYS A 150 -7.35 23.41 4.10
N LYS A 151 -7.06 23.75 2.84
CA LYS A 151 -8.07 23.84 1.78
C LYS A 151 -8.78 22.50 1.68
N LYS A 152 -10.09 22.49 1.98
CA LYS A 152 -10.87 21.26 1.98
C LYS A 152 -10.86 20.60 0.59
N LEU A 153 -10.65 19.29 0.54
CA LEU A 153 -10.71 18.48 -0.67
C LEU A 153 -12.14 18.57 -1.24
N PRO A 154 -12.32 19.03 -2.50
CA PRO A 154 -13.65 19.11 -3.09
C PRO A 154 -14.21 17.70 -3.32
N VAL A 155 -15.46 17.49 -2.90
CA VAL A 155 -16.24 16.28 -3.17
C VAL A 155 -16.85 16.39 -4.56
N ASP A 156 -16.79 15.33 -5.35
CA ASP A 156 -17.45 15.29 -6.65
C ASP A 156 -18.97 15.22 -6.47
N THR A 157 -19.68 16.15 -7.11
CA THR A 157 -21.15 16.11 -7.19
C THR A 157 -21.64 15.27 -8.37
N VAL A 158 -20.76 15.01 -9.35
CA VAL A 158 -21.04 14.19 -10.53
C VAL A 158 -20.02 13.06 -10.60
N LEU A 159 -20.50 11.83 -10.44
CA LEU A 159 -19.69 10.61 -10.43
C LEU A 159 -19.62 9.91 -11.77
N THR A 160 -20.12 10.54 -12.83
CA THR A 160 -19.94 10.10 -14.22
C THR A 160 -18.92 11.01 -14.89
N LYS A 161 -17.81 10.43 -15.37
CA LYS A 161 -16.73 11.18 -15.99
C LYS A 161 -16.31 10.53 -17.31
N ASN A 162 -15.85 11.37 -18.25
CA ASN A 162 -15.24 10.87 -19.49
C ASN A 162 -13.87 10.26 -19.21
N ILE A 163 -13.59 9.12 -19.86
CA ILE A 163 -12.33 8.39 -19.78
C ILE A 163 -11.95 7.93 -21.21
N GLY A 164 -11.03 8.68 -21.84
CA GLY A 164 -10.78 8.52 -23.27
C GLY A 164 -12.03 8.80 -24.09
N GLU A 165 -12.46 7.81 -24.87
CA GLU A 165 -13.68 7.87 -25.70
C GLU A 165 -14.91 7.27 -25.01
N HIS A 166 -14.76 6.77 -23.78
CA HIS A 166 -15.79 6.11 -23.00
C HIS A 166 -16.24 7.00 -21.84
N GLN A 167 -17.29 6.57 -21.14
CA GLN A 167 -17.71 7.15 -19.87
C GLN A 167 -17.61 6.10 -18.77
N VAL A 168 -17.22 6.56 -17.58
CA VAL A 168 -17.20 5.74 -16.36
C VAL A 168 -18.06 6.41 -15.30
N SER A 169 -18.95 5.63 -14.70
CA SER A 169 -19.77 6.05 -13.55
C SER A 169 -19.35 5.27 -12.32
N LEU A 170 -19.07 5.99 -11.23
CA LEU A 170 -18.85 5.40 -9.91
C LEU A 170 -20.18 5.35 -9.14
N LEU A 171 -20.59 4.14 -8.76
CA LEU A 171 -21.85 3.85 -8.06
C LEU A 171 -21.55 3.22 -6.69
N PHE A 172 -22.27 3.65 -5.66
CA PHE A 172 -22.19 3.10 -4.31
C PHE A 172 -23.44 3.45 -3.49
N GLY A 173 -23.72 2.64 -2.46
CA GLY A 173 -24.72 2.95 -1.43
C GLY A 173 -24.20 3.94 -0.38
N ALA A 174 -24.92 4.15 0.72
CA ALA A 174 -24.42 5.00 1.80
C ALA A 174 -23.05 4.52 2.30
N LEU A 175 -22.11 5.45 2.48
CA LEU A 175 -20.75 5.16 2.93
C LEU A 175 -20.60 5.49 4.41
N HIS A 176 -20.35 4.46 5.21
CA HIS A 176 -20.15 4.56 6.65
C HIS A 176 -18.78 3.99 7.05
N PRO A 177 -18.12 4.57 8.06
CA PRO A 177 -16.87 4.03 8.57
C PRO A 177 -17.05 2.61 9.11
N ASN A 178 -16.04 1.76 8.93
CA ASN A 178 -15.97 0.38 9.41
C ASN A 178 -17.07 -0.55 8.86
N GLU A 179 -17.79 -0.12 7.82
CA GLU A 179 -18.77 -0.94 7.11
C GLU A 179 -18.24 -1.29 5.72
N ALA A 180 -18.28 -2.58 5.37
CA ALA A 180 -17.89 -3.02 4.04
C ALA A 180 -18.93 -2.56 3.00
N VAL A 181 -18.46 -1.89 1.95
CA VAL A 181 -19.26 -1.39 0.83
C VAL A 181 -18.70 -1.90 -0.49
N THR A 182 -19.54 -1.89 -1.52
CA THR A 182 -19.11 -2.14 -2.90
C THR A 182 -19.08 -0.82 -3.66
N LEU A 183 -17.91 -0.47 -4.18
CA LEU A 183 -17.75 0.57 -5.19
C LEU A 183 -17.83 -0.08 -6.57
N THR A 184 -18.79 0.34 -7.39
CA THR A 184 -18.99 -0.21 -8.74
C THR A 184 -18.65 0.83 -9.78
N PHE A 185 -17.70 0.51 -10.66
CA PHE A 185 -17.37 1.32 -11.82
C PHE A 185 -18.04 0.71 -13.05
N GLN A 186 -19.03 1.43 -13.56
CA GLN A 186 -19.76 1.05 -14.76
C GLN A 186 -19.25 1.85 -15.96
N PHE A 187 -18.79 1.13 -16.98
CA PHE A 187 -18.27 1.73 -18.20
C PHE A 187 -19.31 1.67 -19.31
N GLN A 188 -19.43 2.77 -20.05
CA GLN A 188 -20.33 2.84 -21.20
C GLN A 188 -19.53 2.75 -22.50
N ALA A 189 -19.77 1.67 -23.24
CA ALA A 189 -19.24 1.47 -24.58
C ALA A 189 -19.99 2.32 -25.61
N LYS A 190 -19.34 2.63 -26.75
CA LYS A 190 -20.06 3.15 -27.91
C LYS A 190 -21.00 2.07 -28.45
N LYS A 191 -22.11 2.49 -29.07
CA LYS A 191 -23.11 1.55 -29.62
C LYS A 191 -22.45 0.61 -30.63
N GLY A 192 -22.51 -0.71 -30.35
CA GLY A 192 -21.91 -1.76 -31.19
C GLY A 192 -20.48 -2.16 -30.82
N GLU A 193 -19.86 -1.52 -29.84
CA GLU A 193 -18.53 -1.88 -29.33
C GLU A 193 -18.65 -2.90 -28.18
N LYS A 194 -17.89 -4.00 -28.26
CA LYS A 194 -17.67 -4.89 -27.11
C LYS A 194 -16.50 -4.35 -26.29
N MET A 195 -16.77 -4.00 -25.03
CA MET A 195 -15.75 -3.55 -24.10
C MET A 195 -15.21 -4.72 -23.28
N LYS A 196 -13.89 -4.77 -23.09
CA LYS A 196 -13.22 -5.69 -22.17
C LYS A 196 -12.54 -4.91 -21.06
N LEU A 197 -12.81 -5.26 -19.82
CA LEU A 197 -12.23 -4.64 -18.63
C LEU A 197 -11.05 -5.49 -18.15
N ASN A 198 -9.95 -5.44 -18.90
CA ASN A 198 -8.68 -6.08 -18.54
C ASN A 198 -7.53 -5.54 -19.41
N SER A 199 -6.31 -5.78 -18.94
CA SER A 199 -5.10 -5.37 -19.64
C SER A 199 -4.69 -6.31 -20.79
N GLY A 200 -5.18 -7.55 -20.79
CA GLY A 200 -4.72 -8.61 -21.68
C GLY A 200 -3.27 -9.10 -21.43
N ARG A 201 -2.54 -8.52 -20.46
CA ARG A 201 -1.15 -8.86 -20.12
C ARG A 201 -0.93 -9.14 -18.62
N GLY A 202 -2.01 -9.23 -17.84
CA GLY A 202 -1.98 -9.63 -16.43
C GLY A 202 -1.92 -8.48 -15.43
N GLU A 203 -1.80 -7.23 -15.88
CA GLU A 203 -2.05 -6.06 -15.04
C GLU A 203 -3.52 -6.02 -14.61
N VAL A 204 -3.72 -5.61 -13.37
CA VAL A 204 -5.03 -5.61 -12.71
C VAL A 204 -5.51 -4.17 -12.56
N ASP A 205 -6.78 -3.94 -12.83
CA ASP A 205 -7.44 -2.68 -12.49
C ASP A 205 -7.28 -2.41 -11.00
N SER A 206 -6.95 -1.19 -10.60
CA SER A 206 -6.66 -0.90 -9.19
C SER A 206 -7.14 0.46 -8.76
N LEU A 207 -7.50 0.56 -7.49
CA LEU A 207 -7.80 1.82 -6.81
C LEU A 207 -6.74 2.11 -5.76
N TYR A 208 -6.36 3.38 -5.71
CA TYR A 208 -5.56 3.99 -4.67
C TYR A 208 -6.46 4.99 -3.98
N ILE A 209 -6.70 4.82 -2.68
CA ILE A 209 -7.68 5.60 -1.94
C ILE A 209 -6.99 6.23 -0.74
N VAL A 210 -7.04 7.55 -0.60
CA VAL A 210 -6.42 8.27 0.52
C VAL A 210 -7.43 9.23 1.12
N ASP A 211 -7.53 9.26 2.44
CA ASP A 211 -8.34 10.25 3.13
C ASP A 211 -7.68 11.64 3.06
N GLU A 212 -8.49 12.69 3.20
CA GLU A 212 -8.06 14.09 3.14
C GLU A 212 -6.94 14.45 4.13
N THR A 213 -6.86 13.75 5.26
CA THR A 213 -5.84 14.00 6.29
C THR A 213 -4.53 13.24 6.05
N ARG A 214 -4.50 12.31 5.07
CA ARG A 214 -3.35 11.43 4.76
C ARG A 214 -2.99 10.51 5.94
N GLU A 215 -4.01 10.04 6.66
CA GLU A 215 -3.86 9.08 7.75
C GLU A 215 -4.01 7.64 7.27
N HIS A 216 -4.89 7.42 6.30
CA HIS A 216 -5.28 6.11 5.77
C HIS A 216 -5.02 6.05 4.26
N PHE A 217 -4.42 4.94 3.83
CA PHE A 217 -4.31 4.58 2.43
C PHE A 217 -4.88 3.18 2.23
N LEU A 218 -5.75 3.03 1.22
CA LEU A 218 -6.30 1.74 0.81
C LEU A 218 -5.86 1.46 -0.63
N TYR A 219 -5.32 0.27 -0.86
CA TYR A 219 -5.14 -0.32 -2.18
C TYR A 219 -6.25 -1.33 -2.41
N ALA A 220 -6.92 -1.26 -3.56
CA ALA A 220 -7.97 -2.20 -3.88
C ALA A 220 -7.86 -2.72 -5.30
N ILE A 221 -8.09 -4.02 -5.44
CA ILE A 221 -8.29 -4.70 -6.72
C ILE A 221 -9.74 -5.13 -6.84
N PRO A 222 -10.29 -5.29 -8.05
CA PRO A 222 -11.67 -5.67 -8.23
C PRO A 222 -11.91 -7.12 -7.79
N VAL A 223 -13.10 -7.37 -7.23
CA VAL A 223 -13.62 -8.70 -6.94
C VAL A 223 -14.46 -9.27 -8.09
N ASP A 224 -14.87 -8.41 -9.03
CA ASP A 224 -15.60 -8.75 -10.25
C ASP A 224 -15.12 -7.83 -11.39
N THR A 225 -14.88 -8.40 -12.56
CA THR A 225 -14.36 -7.71 -13.75
C THR A 225 -15.10 -8.07 -15.05
N ASP A 226 -16.24 -8.76 -14.99
CA ASP A 226 -16.90 -9.28 -16.21
C ASP A 226 -17.56 -8.15 -17.01
N GLU A 227 -18.62 -7.55 -16.46
CA GLU A 227 -19.36 -6.44 -17.10
C GLU A 227 -19.03 -5.07 -16.49
N GLN A 228 -18.53 -5.07 -15.25
CA GLN A 228 -18.26 -3.88 -14.45
C GLN A 228 -17.10 -4.20 -13.49
N LEU A 229 -16.44 -3.17 -12.97
CA LEU A 229 -15.43 -3.35 -11.93
C LEU A 229 -16.05 -3.11 -10.56
N GLN A 230 -16.12 -4.15 -9.74
CA GLN A 230 -16.59 -4.04 -8.37
C GLN A 230 -15.44 -4.14 -7.38
N TYR A 231 -15.36 -3.21 -6.43
CA TYR A 231 -14.34 -3.20 -5.39
C TYR A 231 -15.02 -3.26 -4.03
N ARG A 232 -14.65 -4.23 -3.20
CA ARG A 232 -15.11 -4.31 -1.82
C ARG A 232 -14.16 -3.53 -0.92
N ILE A 233 -14.66 -2.48 -0.29
CA ILE A 233 -13.87 -1.53 0.51
C ILE A 233 -14.49 -1.39 1.90
N THR A 234 -13.65 -1.24 2.92
CA THR A 234 -14.07 -0.78 4.25
C THR A 234 -13.31 0.52 4.53
N PHE A 235 -14.03 1.63 4.64
CA PHE A 235 -13.40 2.91 4.99
C PHE A 235 -13.16 2.97 6.50
N PRO A 236 -11.94 3.25 6.98
CA PRO A 236 -11.63 3.20 8.41
C PRO A 236 -12.31 4.33 9.19
N GLU A 237 -12.40 5.52 8.60
CA GLU A 237 -12.89 6.72 9.27
C GLU A 237 -13.87 7.52 8.40
N GLU A 238 -14.53 8.51 9.02
CA GLU A 238 -15.34 9.47 8.28
C GLU A 238 -14.44 10.56 7.70
N GLY A 239 -14.81 11.08 6.52
CA GLY A 239 -13.99 12.08 5.87
C GLY A 239 -14.17 12.11 4.38
N THR A 240 -13.49 13.06 3.75
CA THR A 240 -13.36 13.09 2.29
C THR A 240 -12.25 12.13 1.89
N TYR A 241 -12.51 11.28 0.89
CA TYR A 241 -11.51 10.38 0.33
C TYR A 241 -11.28 10.72 -1.14
N LYS A 242 -10.00 10.79 -1.53
CA LYS A 242 -9.55 10.85 -2.91
C LYS A 242 -9.30 9.44 -3.41
N ILE A 243 -9.82 9.13 -4.59
CA ILE A 243 -9.66 7.85 -5.28
C ILE A 243 -8.94 8.13 -6.60
N TRP A 244 -7.85 7.42 -6.85
CA TRP A 244 -7.24 7.27 -8.18
C TRP A 244 -7.49 5.86 -8.66
N GLY A 245 -8.14 5.72 -9.81
CA GLY A 245 -8.39 4.45 -10.46
C GLY A 245 -7.54 4.30 -11.71
N ASP A 246 -6.82 3.18 -11.77
CA ASP A 246 -6.14 2.69 -12.96
C ASP A 246 -7.00 1.61 -13.61
N PHE A 247 -7.54 1.92 -14.78
CA PHE A 247 -8.51 1.09 -15.50
C PHE A 247 -7.93 0.61 -16.83
N TYR A 248 -8.06 -0.68 -17.12
CA TYR A 248 -7.65 -1.28 -18.37
C TYR A 248 -8.85 -1.59 -19.23
N ILE A 249 -9.08 -0.74 -20.23
CA ILE A 249 -10.20 -0.88 -21.16
C ILE A 249 -9.63 -1.31 -22.51
N ASN A 250 -10.05 -2.48 -22.99
CA ASN A 250 -9.57 -3.09 -24.23
C ASN A 250 -8.03 -3.19 -24.28
N GLY A 251 -7.39 -3.54 -23.16
CA GLY A 251 -5.94 -3.67 -23.05
C GLY A 251 -5.17 -2.35 -22.90
N LYS A 252 -5.85 -1.19 -22.87
CA LYS A 252 -5.24 0.13 -22.70
C LYS A 252 -5.51 0.69 -21.31
N LYS A 253 -4.46 1.17 -20.65
CA LYS A 253 -4.55 1.83 -19.35
C LYS A 253 -5.14 3.24 -19.47
N TYR A 254 -6.07 3.55 -18.59
CA TYR A 254 -6.66 4.86 -18.39
C TYR A 254 -6.68 5.18 -16.89
N ALA A 255 -6.31 6.41 -16.53
CA ALA A 255 -6.40 6.87 -15.16
C ALA A 255 -7.61 7.78 -14.98
N LYS A 256 -8.34 7.62 -13.86
CA LYS A 256 -9.39 8.56 -13.49
C LYS A 256 -9.53 8.73 -11.98
N GLU A 257 -9.84 9.96 -11.59
CA GLU A 257 -9.93 10.34 -10.19
C GLU A 257 -11.35 10.64 -9.75
N PHE A 258 -11.67 10.33 -8.50
CA PHE A 258 -12.92 10.66 -7.84
C PHE A 258 -12.66 11.19 -6.43
N SER A 259 -13.53 12.06 -5.94
CA SER A 259 -13.54 12.50 -4.54
C SER A 259 -14.90 12.23 -3.93
N ILE A 260 -14.96 11.43 -2.86
CA ILE A 260 -16.21 10.98 -2.23
C ILE A 260 -16.22 11.33 -0.74
N GLN A 261 -17.40 11.37 -0.15
CA GLN A 261 -17.58 11.66 1.27
C GLN A 261 -18.09 10.41 1.99
N VAL A 262 -17.37 9.98 3.03
CA VAL A 262 -17.79 8.98 4.02
C VAL A 262 -18.34 9.73 5.23
N GLN A 263 -19.48 9.30 5.78
CA GLN A 263 -20.16 9.99 6.89
C GLN A 263 -20.56 9.00 7.98
N LYS A 264 -20.45 9.40 9.25
CA LYS A 264 -21.10 8.65 10.34
C LYS A 264 -22.61 8.52 10.11
N ARG A 265 -23.18 7.45 10.65
CA ARG A 265 -24.64 7.33 10.76
C ARG A 265 -25.16 8.47 11.63
N LYS A 266 -26.26 9.08 11.22
CA LYS A 266 -26.88 10.22 11.95
C LYS A 266 -27.34 9.90 13.37
N ASN A 267 -27.27 8.63 13.82
CA ASN A 267 -27.76 8.14 15.11
C ASN A 267 -26.72 7.29 15.88
N SER A 268 -25.41 7.46 15.63
CA SER A 268 -24.35 6.78 16.39
C SER A 268 -23.83 7.63 17.54
#